data_AF-A0AAE1XZH2-F1
#
_entry.id   AF-A0AAE1XZH2-F1
#
_cell.length_a   1.000
_cell.length_b   1.000
_cell.length_c   1.000
_cell.angle_alpha   90.00
_cell.angle_beta   90.00
_cell.angle_gamma   90.00
#
_symmetry.space_group_name_H-M   'P 1'
#
loop_
_entity.id
_entity.type
_entity.pdbx_description
1 polymer ?
#
loop_
_entity_poly.entity_id
_entity_poly.type
_entity_poly.pdbx_seq_one_letter_code
_entity_poly.pdbx_strand_id
1 'polypeptide(L)'
;MESLIKKANELSILCGVSIGIVLHKPLENNAVLWPSPEVFSDRLRKFLDFSESERAKKMVTHEKYLHHRLNDENEDLSKSHNKKELKESQLLLNELLIRGKDFSRINLVQLNDLQSFAAQMLKKLEFKDDEFNEQERCMPTPPPPPRPYNASFSHDGVQ
;
A
#
# COMPACT_ATOMS: atom_id res chain seq x y z
N MET A 1 -9.94 -0.87 33.53
CA MET A 1 -10.99 0.06 33.06
C MET A 1 -10.52 1.52 33.20
N GLU A 2 -10.05 1.92 34.39
CA GLU A 2 -9.59 3.29 34.68
C GLU A 2 -8.52 3.81 33.71
N SER A 3 -7.55 2.98 33.33
CA SER A 3 -6.52 3.37 32.35
C SER A 3 -7.09 3.76 30.98
N LEU A 4 -8.04 2.98 30.46
CA LEU A 4 -8.70 3.26 29.18
C LEU A 4 -9.49 4.58 29.24
N ILE A 5 -10.26 4.77 30.32
CA ILE A 5 -11.04 5.99 30.54
C ILE A 5 -10.12 7.21 30.67
N LYS A 6 -9.01 7.09 31.41
CA LYS A 6 -8.02 8.17 31.54
C LYS A 6 -7.42 8.54 30.20
N LYS A 7 -6.99 7.55 29.41
CA LYS A 7 -6.45 7.77 28.06
C LYS A 7 -7.46 8.41 27.12
N ALA A 8 -8.71 7.96 27.16
CA ALA A 8 -9.78 8.56 26.38
C ALA A 8 -10.05 10.01 26.80
N ASN A 9 -10.01 10.32 28.10
CA ASN A 9 -10.17 11.69 28.59
C ASN A 9 -9.01 12.59 28.15
N GLU A 10 -7.76 12.12 28.28
CA GLU A 10 -6.57 12.82 27.77
C GLU A 10 -6.70 13.11 26.27
N LEU A 11 -7.09 12.13 25.45
CA LEU A 11 -7.30 12.31 24.01
C LEU A 11 -8.44 13.28 23.70
N SER A 12 -9.55 13.21 24.43
CA SER A 12 -10.67 14.12 24.25
C SER A 12 -10.26 15.58 24.49
N ILE A 13 -9.45 15.82 25.53
CA ILE A 13 -8.96 17.15 25.89
C ILE A 13 -7.90 17.64 24.90
N LEU A 14 -6.88 16.82 24.62
CA LEU A 14 -5.73 17.22 23.80
C LEU A 14 -6.09 17.42 22.32
N CYS A 15 -7.00 16.58 21.80
CA CYS A 15 -7.38 16.62 20.39
C CYS A 15 -8.73 17.30 20.14
N GLY A 16 -9.46 17.71 21.17
CA GLY A 16 -10.78 18.34 21.03
C GLY A 16 -11.83 17.42 20.41
N VAL A 17 -11.71 16.11 20.58
CA VAL A 17 -12.61 15.11 19.99
C VAL A 17 -13.64 14.59 20.99
N SER A 18 -14.85 14.30 20.50
CA SER A 18 -15.90 13.67 21.29
C SER A 18 -15.72 12.15 21.32
N ILE A 19 -15.57 11.57 22.52
CA ILE A 19 -15.33 10.13 22.70
C ILE A 19 -16.43 9.53 23.59
N GLY A 20 -16.98 8.37 23.22
CA GLY A 20 -17.88 7.60 24.07
C GLY A 20 -17.33 6.19 24.27
N ILE A 21 -17.53 5.61 25.47
CA ILE A 21 -17.12 4.24 25.75
C ILE A 21 -18.29 3.48 26.36
N VAL A 22 -18.55 2.29 25.83
CA VAL A 22 -19.44 1.28 26.39
C VAL A 22 -18.59 0.09 26.81
N LEU A 23 -18.61 -0.27 28.10
CA LEU A 23 -18.04 -1.53 28.58
C LEU A 23 -19.14 -2.44 29.07
N HIS A 24 -19.36 -3.53 28.35
CA HIS A 24 -20.27 -4.58 28.80
C HIS A 24 -19.61 -5.41 29.91
N LYS A 25 -20.33 -5.66 31.00
CA LYS A 25 -19.91 -6.63 32.03
C LYS A 25 -20.74 -7.91 31.87
N PRO A 26 -20.15 -9.00 31.32
CA PRO A 26 -20.89 -10.21 31.00
C PRO A 26 -21.62 -10.85 32.18
N LEU A 27 -21.12 -10.63 33.40
CA LEU A 27 -21.62 -11.24 34.63
C LEU A 27 -22.73 -10.44 35.33
N GLU A 28 -22.85 -9.14 35.03
CA GLU A 28 -23.72 -8.22 35.77
C GLU A 28 -24.90 -7.71 34.93
N ASN A 29 -25.05 -8.19 33.69
CA ASN A 29 -26.06 -7.78 32.71
C ASN A 29 -26.21 -6.25 32.60
N ASN A 30 -25.11 -5.53 32.81
CA ASN A 30 -25.03 -4.08 32.81
C ASN A 30 -23.85 -3.61 31.93
N ALA A 31 -23.86 -2.32 31.61
CA ALA A 31 -22.77 -1.69 30.89
C ALA A 31 -22.34 -0.40 31.60
N VAL A 32 -21.04 -0.14 31.62
CA VAL A 32 -20.50 1.15 32.03
C VAL A 32 -20.52 2.07 30.82
N LEU A 33 -21.23 3.20 30.96
CA LEU A 33 -21.31 4.25 29.95
C LEU A 33 -20.48 5.45 30.42
N TRP A 34 -19.46 5.81 29.64
CA TRP A 34 -18.59 6.96 29.94
C TRP A 34 -18.74 8.02 28.84
N PRO A 35 -18.76 9.34 29.16
CA PRO A 35 -18.41 9.98 30.45
C PRO A 35 -19.45 9.87 31.56
N SER A 36 -20.70 10.14 31.21
CA SER A 36 -21.89 9.83 32.01
C SER A 36 -22.94 9.26 31.06
N PRO A 37 -23.97 8.56 31.54
CA PRO A 37 -25.03 8.01 30.69
C PRO A 37 -25.68 9.08 29.78
N GLU A 38 -25.92 10.28 30.28
CA GLU A 38 -26.55 11.39 29.55
C GLU A 38 -25.63 11.89 28.43
N VAL A 39 -24.38 12.21 28.78
CA VAL A 39 -23.38 12.72 27.82
C VAL A 39 -23.06 11.66 26.76
N PHE A 40 -22.95 10.38 27.17
CA PHE A 40 -22.75 9.27 26.27
C PHE A 40 -23.93 9.15 25.29
N SER A 41 -25.16 9.22 25.78
CA SER A 41 -26.36 9.09 24.94
C SER A 41 -26.46 10.20 23.90
N ASP A 42 -26.14 11.44 24.27
CA ASP A 42 -26.08 12.57 23.33
C ASP A 42 -25.00 12.38 22.25
N ARG A 43 -23.83 11.85 22.63
CA ARG A 43 -22.74 11.54 21.69
C ARG A 43 -23.14 10.39 20.75
N LEU A 44 -23.78 9.35 21.30
CA LEU A 44 -24.25 8.21 20.53
C LEU A 44 -25.33 8.63 19.53
N ARG A 45 -26.29 9.47 19.92
CA ARG A 45 -27.31 10.00 19.01
C ARG A 45 -26.67 10.72 17.82
N LYS A 46 -25.75 11.66 18.07
CA LYS A 46 -25.00 12.35 17.01
C LYS A 46 -24.20 11.39 16.13
N PHE A 47 -23.65 10.33 16.70
CA PHE A 47 -22.96 9.28 15.93
C PHE A 47 -23.94 8.48 15.06
N LEU A 48 -25.14 8.19 15.56
CA LEU A 48 -26.17 7.46 14.84
C LEU A 48 -26.86 8.28 13.75
N ASP A 49 -26.81 9.62 13.84
CA ASP A 49 -27.29 10.53 12.78
C ASP A 49 -26.49 10.38 11.47
N PHE A 50 -25.25 9.86 11.52
CA PHE A 50 -24.49 9.50 10.31
C PHE A 50 -25.04 8.20 9.69
N SER A 51 -25.06 8.13 8.35
CA SER A 51 -25.46 6.92 7.64
C SER A 51 -24.53 5.74 7.95
N GLU A 52 -25.03 4.52 7.81
CA GLU A 52 -24.22 3.31 8.02
C GLU A 52 -22.94 3.30 7.16
N SER A 53 -23.07 3.75 5.91
CA SER A 53 -21.95 3.85 4.97
C SER A 53 -20.85 4.81 5.46
N GLU A 54 -21.22 5.94 6.08
CA GLU A 54 -20.26 6.92 6.61
C GLU A 54 -19.57 6.38 7.87
N ARG A 55 -20.32 5.72 8.74
CA ARG A 55 -19.79 5.10 9.96
C ARG A 55 -18.82 3.97 9.61
N ALA A 56 -19.19 3.12 8.65
CA ALA A 56 -18.39 1.94 8.27
C ALA A 56 -17.02 2.31 7.69
N LYS A 57 -16.89 3.46 6.99
CA LYS A 57 -15.62 3.90 6.37
C LYS A 57 -14.45 4.01 7.34
N LYS A 58 -14.71 4.40 8.60
CA LYS A 58 -13.66 4.60 9.62
C LYS A 58 -13.84 3.67 10.82
N MET A 59 -14.76 2.71 10.74
CA MET A 59 -14.99 1.76 11.81
C MET A 59 -13.90 0.68 11.80
N VAL A 60 -13.23 0.53 12.94
CA VAL A 60 -12.18 -0.48 13.14
C VAL A 60 -12.60 -1.40 14.28
N THR A 61 -12.50 -2.71 14.06
CA THR A 61 -12.64 -3.71 15.13
C THR A 61 -11.25 -4.12 15.61
N HIS A 62 -11.15 -4.56 16.86
CA HIS A 62 -9.87 -5.01 17.43
C HIS A 62 -9.27 -6.18 16.64
N GLU A 63 -10.11 -7.13 16.21
CA GLU A 63 -9.73 -8.25 15.36
C GLU A 63 -9.15 -7.79 14.01
N LYS A 64 -9.83 -6.88 13.30
CA LYS A 64 -9.33 -6.33 12.03
C LYS A 64 -8.00 -5.59 12.22
N TYR A 65 -7.88 -4.83 13.30
CA TYR A 65 -6.64 -4.12 13.62
C TYR A 65 -5.48 -5.08 13.86
N LEU A 66 -5.69 -6.14 14.64
CA LEU A 66 -4.66 -7.14 14.90
C LEU A 66 -4.26 -7.91 13.65
N HIS A 67 -5.22 -8.32 12.82
CA HIS A 67 -4.93 -8.98 11.55
C HIS A 67 -4.15 -8.08 10.59
N HIS A 68 -4.54 -6.81 10.47
CA HIS A 68 -3.81 -5.85 9.65
C HIS A 68 -2.36 -5.71 10.12
N ARG A 69 -2.16 -5.51 11.43
CA ARG A 69 -0.81 -5.37 11.99
C ARG A 69 0.05 -6.62 11.81
N LEU A 70 -0.54 -7.82 11.97
CA LEU A 70 0.17 -9.07 11.71
C LEU A 70 0.60 -9.17 10.25
N ASN A 71 -0.29 -8.80 9.32
CA ASN A 71 0.04 -8.80 7.90
C ASN A 71 1.16 -7.82 7.57
N ASP A 72 1.13 -6.61 8.15
CA ASP A 72 2.18 -5.61 7.95
C ASP A 72 3.54 -6.13 8.47
N GLU A 73 3.55 -6.69 9.68
CA GLU A 73 4.77 -7.28 10.27
C GLU A 73 5.30 -8.46 9.42
N ASN A 74 4.40 -9.29 8.86
CA ASN A 74 4.79 -10.38 7.97
C ASN A 74 5.32 -9.88 6.62
N GLU A 75 4.74 -8.82 6.06
CA GLU A 75 5.24 -8.20 4.83
C GLU A 75 6.64 -7.60 5.04
N ASP A 76 6.86 -6.92 6.15
CA ASP A 76 8.16 -6.35 6.51
C ASP A 76 9.22 -7.44 6.72
N LEU A 77 8.85 -8.56 7.36
CA LEU A 77 9.72 -9.73 7.48
C LEU A 77 10.09 -10.31 6.12
N SER A 78 9.11 -10.47 5.21
CA SER A 78 9.36 -10.97 3.86
C SER A 78 10.29 -10.05 3.07
N LYS A 79 10.06 -8.73 3.11
CA LYS A 79 10.94 -7.74 2.47
C LYS A 79 12.36 -7.80 3.01
N SER A 80 12.51 -7.91 4.33
CA SER A 80 13.81 -8.02 4.99
C SER A 80 14.55 -9.30 4.60
N HIS A 81 13.85 -10.43 4.57
CA HIS A 81 14.37 -11.73 4.12
C HIS A 81 14.89 -11.66 2.69
N ASN A 82 14.05 -11.19 1.76
CA ASN A 82 14.43 -11.07 0.35
C ASN A 82 15.63 -10.13 0.17
N LYS A 83 15.69 -9.02 0.90
CA LYS A 83 16.85 -8.10 0.86
C LYS A 83 18.12 -8.77 1.37
N LYS A 84 18.02 -9.60 2.40
CA LYS A 84 19.15 -10.37 2.94
C LYS A 84 19.63 -11.39 1.91
N GLU A 85 18.74 -12.21 1.37
CA GLU A 85 19.08 -13.21 0.34
C GLU A 85 19.75 -12.57 -0.88
N LEU A 86 19.17 -11.49 -1.42
CA LEU A 86 19.77 -10.75 -2.55
C LEU A 86 21.21 -10.30 -2.24
N LYS A 87 21.45 -9.81 -1.01
CA LYS A 87 22.78 -9.35 -0.59
C LYS A 87 23.75 -10.51 -0.44
N GLU A 88 23.31 -11.63 0.13
CA GLU A 88 24.12 -12.84 0.29
C GLU A 88 24.50 -13.45 -1.06
N SER A 89 23.53 -13.58 -1.99
CA SER A 89 23.78 -14.04 -3.36
C SER A 89 24.76 -13.13 -4.10
N GLN A 90 24.64 -11.80 -3.96
CA GLN A 90 25.56 -10.85 -4.58
C GLN A 90 27.00 -10.99 -4.02
N LEU A 91 27.15 -11.15 -2.71
CA LEU A 91 28.45 -11.37 -2.07
C LEU A 91 29.09 -12.68 -2.54
N LEU A 92 28.30 -13.76 -2.61
CA LEU A 92 28.75 -15.06 -3.09
C LEU A 92 29.19 -14.98 -4.57
N LEU A 93 28.41 -14.31 -5.42
CA LEU A 93 28.77 -14.12 -6.83
C LEU A 93 30.08 -13.35 -7.00
N ASN A 94 30.25 -12.26 -6.25
CA ASN A 94 31.51 -11.49 -6.25
C ASN A 94 32.70 -12.34 -5.80
N GLU A 95 32.50 -13.21 -4.81
CA GLU A 95 33.55 -14.11 -4.34
C GLU A 95 33.93 -15.16 -5.39
N LEU A 96 32.96 -15.73 -6.10
CA LEU A 96 33.20 -16.74 -7.13
C LEU A 96 33.83 -16.13 -8.39
N LEU A 97 33.24 -15.05 -8.92
CA LEU A 97 33.64 -14.48 -10.21
C LEU A 97 34.84 -13.54 -10.14
N ILE A 98 34.95 -12.73 -9.09
CA ILE A 98 36.01 -11.70 -8.99
C ILE A 98 37.23 -12.23 -8.24
N ARG A 99 37.00 -13.01 -7.16
CA ARG A 99 38.10 -13.55 -6.33
C ARG A 99 38.54 -14.96 -6.74
N GLY A 100 37.88 -15.57 -7.73
CA GLY A 100 38.26 -16.87 -8.28
C GLY A 100 38.15 -18.02 -7.27
N LYS A 101 37.22 -17.95 -6.31
CA LYS A 101 36.99 -19.08 -5.40
C LYS A 101 36.43 -20.29 -6.16
N ASP A 102 36.87 -21.47 -5.74
CA ASP A 102 36.40 -22.74 -6.27
C ASP A 102 34.90 -22.97 -5.96
N PHE A 103 34.15 -23.33 -7.00
CA PHE A 103 32.73 -23.66 -6.96
C PHE A 103 32.45 -24.91 -6.10
N SER A 104 33.44 -25.76 -5.85
CA SER A 104 33.33 -26.92 -4.95
C SER A 104 32.94 -26.57 -3.51
N ARG A 105 33.08 -25.29 -3.11
CA ARG A 105 32.76 -24.80 -1.76
C ARG A 105 31.31 -24.29 -1.62
N ILE A 106 30.53 -24.33 -2.70
CA ILE A 106 29.12 -23.91 -2.70
C ILE A 106 28.24 -25.10 -2.31
N ASN A 107 27.34 -24.90 -1.36
CA ASN A 107 26.35 -25.92 -1.01
C ASN A 107 25.06 -25.78 -1.85
N LEU A 108 24.21 -26.81 -1.80
CA LEU A 108 22.96 -26.84 -2.58
C LEU A 108 22.00 -25.68 -2.26
N VAL A 109 21.96 -25.22 -1.01
CA VAL A 109 21.11 -24.09 -0.60
C VAL A 109 21.61 -22.81 -1.26
N GLN A 110 22.90 -22.53 -1.17
CA GLN A 110 23.53 -21.36 -1.80
C GLN A 110 23.39 -21.37 -3.33
N LEU A 111 23.47 -22.56 -3.95
CA LEU A 111 23.28 -22.71 -5.39
C LEU A 111 21.82 -22.40 -5.78
N ASN A 112 20.85 -22.87 -5.00
CA ASN A 112 19.44 -22.56 -5.21
C ASN A 112 19.15 -21.06 -5.00
N ASP A 113 19.77 -20.43 -4.01
CA ASP A 113 19.66 -18.99 -3.77
C ASP A 113 20.23 -18.19 -4.95
N LEU A 114 21.38 -18.59 -5.50
CA LEU A 114 21.94 -17.99 -6.71
C LEU A 114 21.03 -18.17 -7.93
N GLN A 115 20.42 -19.34 -8.10
CA GLN A 115 19.47 -19.60 -9.17
C GLN A 115 18.24 -18.69 -9.06
N SER A 116 17.67 -18.58 -7.85
CA SER A 116 16.56 -17.67 -7.55
C SER A 116 16.95 -16.21 -7.81
N PHE A 117 18.15 -15.81 -7.36
CA PHE A 117 18.70 -14.49 -7.60
C PHE A 117 18.81 -14.16 -9.11
N ALA A 118 19.36 -15.08 -9.91
CA ALA A 118 19.48 -14.91 -11.34
C ALA A 118 18.12 -14.77 -12.02
N ALA A 119 17.15 -15.62 -11.66
CA ALA A 119 15.79 -15.53 -12.18
C ALA A 119 15.10 -14.19 -11.82
N GLN A 120 15.29 -13.71 -10.58
CA GLN A 120 14.77 -12.42 -10.14
C GLN A 120 15.39 -11.24 -10.91
N MET A 121 16.69 -11.30 -11.21
CA MET A 121 17.37 -10.27 -11.98
C MET A 121 16.91 -10.25 -13.43
N LEU A 122 16.75 -11.41 -14.08
CA LEU A 122 16.19 -11.52 -15.43
C LEU A 122 14.79 -10.91 -15.50
N LYS A 123 13.91 -11.28 -14.55
CA LYS A 123 12.55 -10.72 -14.48
C LYS A 123 12.53 -9.20 -14.31
N LYS A 124 13.48 -8.64 -13.54
CA LYS A 124 13.63 -7.19 -13.38
C LYS A 124 14.10 -6.49 -14.66
N LEU A 125 14.88 -7.17 -15.50
CA LEU A 125 15.27 -6.65 -16.81
C LEU A 125 14.08 -6.65 -17.76
N GLU A 126 13.34 -7.75 -17.84
CA GLU A 126 12.11 -7.87 -18.65
C GLU A 126 11.11 -6.76 -18.31
N PHE A 127 10.83 -6.54 -17.02
CA PHE A 127 9.90 -5.48 -16.59
C PHE A 127 10.37 -4.07 -17.00
N LYS A 128 11.68 -3.82 -16.96
CA LYS A 128 12.23 -2.52 -17.37
C LYS A 128 12.17 -2.32 -18.88
N ASP A 129 12.39 -3.38 -19.66
CA ASP A 129 12.27 -3.33 -21.12
C ASP A 129 10.81 -3.03 -21.53
N ASP A 130 9.84 -3.63 -20.82
CA ASP A 130 8.41 -3.33 -21.02
C ASP A 130 8.07 -1.87 -20.68
N GLU A 131 8.55 -1.35 -19.54
CA GLU A 131 8.34 0.04 -19.12
C GLU A 131 8.92 1.05 -20.13
N PHE A 132 10.11 0.75 -20.68
CA PHE A 132 10.75 1.58 -21.70
C PHE A 132 9.96 1.58 -23.02
N ASN A 133 9.48 0.43 -23.45
CA ASN A 133 8.66 0.28 -24.65
C ASN A 133 7.29 0.98 -24.52
N GLU A 134 6.67 1.00 -23.34
CA GLU A 134 5.42 1.73 -23.10
C GLU A 134 5.61 3.25 -23.13
N GLN A 135 6.75 3.76 -22.65
CA GLN A 135 7.09 5.18 -22.73
C GLN A 135 7.32 5.65 -24.18
N GLU A 136 7.92 4.83 -25.04
CA GLU A 136 8.08 5.14 -26.47
C GLU A 136 6.72 5.21 -27.21
N ARG A 137 5.73 4.38 -26.82
CA ARG A 137 4.39 4.39 -27.44
C ARG A 137 3.52 5.60 -27.05
N CYS A 138 3.84 6.30 -25.96
CA CYS A 138 3.09 7.48 -25.51
C CYS A 138 3.58 8.81 -26.11
N MET A 139 4.64 8.81 -26.93
CA MET A 139 5.10 10.05 -27.57
C MET A 139 4.16 10.47 -28.72
N PRO A 140 3.70 11.74 -28.76
CA PRO A 140 2.80 12.20 -29.82
C PRO A 140 3.50 12.16 -31.17
N THR A 141 2.84 11.55 -32.17
CA THR A 141 3.34 11.49 -33.54
C THR A 141 3.44 12.90 -34.15
N PRO A 142 4.46 13.19 -34.99
CA PRO A 142 4.61 14.50 -35.61
C PRO A 142 3.38 14.82 -36.48
N PRO A 143 2.91 16.09 -36.48
CA PRO A 143 1.70 16.46 -37.21
C PRO A 143 1.88 16.21 -38.71
N PRO A 144 0.82 15.74 -39.40
CA PRO A 144 0.89 15.46 -40.84
C PRO A 144 1.19 16.74 -41.62
N PRO A 145 1.92 16.65 -42.75
CA PRO A 145 2.29 17.81 -43.55
C PRO A 145 1.04 18.55 -44.05
N PRO A 146 1.09 19.89 -44.18
CA PRO A 146 -0.04 20.69 -44.65
C PRO A 146 -0.51 20.22 -46.03
N ARG A 147 -1.83 20.06 -46.22
CA ARG A 147 -2.39 19.74 -47.53
C ARG A 147 -2.13 20.89 -48.51
N PRO A 148 -1.74 20.62 -49.76
CA PRO A 148 -1.66 21.64 -50.80
C PRO A 148 -3.02 22.32 -50.99
N TYR A 149 -3.02 23.66 -50.98
CA TYR A 149 -4.20 24.47 -51.21
C TYR A 149 -4.55 24.45 -52.70
N ASN A 150 -5.60 23.71 -53.06
CA ASN A 150 -6.15 23.75 -54.41
C ASN A 150 -7.15 24.89 -54.48
N ALA A 151 -6.75 26.04 -55.02
CA ALA A 151 -7.64 27.13 -55.34
C ALA A 151 -8.54 26.71 -56.52
N SER A 152 -9.81 26.40 -56.26
CA SER A 152 -10.82 26.24 -57.30
C SER A 152 -11.20 27.62 -57.83
N PHE A 153 -10.71 27.96 -59.02
CA PHE A 153 -11.17 29.11 -59.79
C PHE A 153 -12.60 28.87 -60.26
N SER A 154 -13.56 29.59 -59.69
CA SER A 154 -14.89 29.75 -60.25
C SER A 154 -14.79 30.59 -61.52
N HIS A 155 -15.00 29.98 -62.68
CA HIS A 155 -15.39 30.72 -63.89
C HIS A 155 -16.89 30.96 -63.80
N ASP A 156 -17.26 32.11 -63.23
CA ASP A 156 -18.56 32.70 -63.49
C ASP A 156 -18.54 33.26 -64.92
N GLY A 157 -19.44 32.74 -65.74
CA GLY A 157 -19.59 33.10 -67.14
C GLY A 157 -20.17 34.50 -67.31
N VAL A 158 -19.78 35.15 -68.41
CA VAL A 158 -20.55 36.21 -69.06
C VAL A 158 -20.46 35.97 -70.57
N GLN A 159 -21.61 36.14 -71.22
CA GLN A 159 -21.88 36.00 -72.66
C GLN A 159 -20.87 36.68 -73.57
#